data_AF-A0A1Z2SL23-F1
#
_entry.id   AF-A0A1Z2SL23-F1
#
_cell.length_a   1.000
_cell.length_b   1.000
_cell.length_c   1.000
_cell.angle_alpha   90.00
_cell.angle_beta   90.00
_cell.angle_gamma   90.00
#
_symmetry.space_group_name_H-M   'P 1'
#
loop_
_entity.id
_entity.type
_entity.pdbx_description
1 polymer ?
#
loop_
_entity_poly.entity_id
_entity_poly.type
_entity_poly.pdbx_seq_one_letter_code
_entity_poly.pdbx_strand_id
1 'polypeptide(L)'
;MRKRNFQRFVLSGFLFLSFYTYSDTGAVPVSPATQASIEQEQEQEQEQRQRLQDVENSKQSVQQLSELPTLPAPQASAQAQQCFPVRNITFTGNTLFPQEQLLALSHFKPGCQGLAEINEYLRLITNEYVAAGYVTSWAYLVPQDCRSGNGETCQG
;
A
#
# COMPACT_ATOMS: atom_id res chain seq x y z
N MET A 1 -34.06 -12.74 -41.63
CA MET A 1 -35.14 -12.49 -42.62
C MET A 1 -35.48 -11.01 -42.64
N ARG A 2 -35.44 -10.39 -43.82
CA ARG A 2 -35.82 -8.99 -44.13
C ARG A 2 -37.34 -8.79 -44.06
N LYS A 3 -37.81 -7.70 -43.43
CA LYS A 3 -39.03 -6.92 -43.73
C LYS A 3 -38.83 -5.53 -43.08
N ARG A 4 -38.45 -4.45 -43.79
CA ARG A 4 -39.15 -3.61 -44.80
C ARG A 4 -40.28 -2.77 -44.19
N ASN A 5 -40.17 -1.44 -44.31
CA ASN A 5 -41.19 -0.39 -44.51
C ASN A 5 -40.52 0.95 -44.14
N PHE A 6 -40.11 1.89 -45.00
CA PHE A 6 -40.62 2.45 -46.26
C PHE A 6 -41.98 3.14 -46.15
N GLN A 7 -41.92 4.42 -45.79
CA GLN A 7 -43.00 5.37 -46.02
C GLN A 7 -42.47 6.47 -46.96
N ARG A 8 -43.08 6.55 -48.15
CA ARG A 8 -42.85 7.56 -49.18
C ARG A 8 -43.85 8.70 -48.98
N PHE A 9 -43.42 9.95 -49.17
CA PHE A 9 -44.27 11.07 -49.61
C PHE A 9 -43.33 12.18 -50.13
N VAL A 10 -42.97 12.17 -51.42
CA VAL A 10 -43.56 12.92 -52.54
C VAL A 10 -43.60 14.44 -52.32
N LEU A 11 -42.84 15.18 -53.14
CA LEU A 11 -43.07 16.55 -53.65
C LEU A 11 -41.87 16.90 -54.55
N SER A 12 -41.89 16.60 -55.85
CA SER A 12 -42.39 17.45 -56.95
C SER A 12 -41.84 18.88 -56.90
N GLY A 13 -41.02 19.23 -57.89
CA GLY A 13 -40.25 20.47 -57.93
C GLY A 13 -41.04 21.71 -58.32
N PHE A 14 -40.58 22.87 -57.86
CA PHE A 14 -40.86 24.19 -58.41
C PHE A 14 -39.71 25.15 -58.06
N LEU A 15 -39.12 25.73 -59.10
CA LEU A 15 -38.23 26.90 -59.08
C LEU A 15 -38.93 28.09 -58.42
N PHE A 16 -38.38 28.69 -57.36
CA PHE A 16 -38.66 30.08 -56.95
C PHE A 16 -37.52 30.67 -56.08
N LEU A 17 -36.79 31.61 -56.69
CA LEU A 17 -36.25 32.88 -56.15
C LEU A 17 -35.42 32.90 -54.86
N SER A 18 -34.12 33.12 -55.06
CA SER A 18 -33.30 34.16 -54.39
C SER A 18 -33.70 34.59 -52.96
N PHE A 19 -33.09 33.94 -51.98
CA PHE A 19 -32.61 34.63 -50.78
C PHE A 19 -31.10 34.46 -50.74
N TYR A 20 -30.38 35.44 -51.30
CA TYR A 20 -28.99 35.66 -50.90
C TYR A 20 -29.03 36.15 -49.45
N THR A 21 -29.10 35.23 -48.49
CA THR A 21 -28.73 35.54 -47.12
C THR A 21 -27.22 35.73 -47.15
N TYR A 22 -26.80 36.99 -47.15
CA TYR A 22 -25.44 37.34 -46.74
C TYR A 22 -25.26 36.81 -45.33
N SER A 23 -24.58 35.67 -45.22
CA SER A 23 -23.93 35.31 -43.96
C SER A 23 -22.80 36.31 -43.78
N ASP A 24 -23.08 37.39 -43.07
CA ASP A 24 -22.02 38.21 -42.48
C ASP A 24 -21.35 37.34 -41.41
N THR A 25 -20.33 36.59 -41.81
CA THR A 25 -19.36 36.01 -40.88
C THR A 25 -18.53 37.16 -40.34
N GLY A 26 -19.13 37.94 -39.45
CA GLY A 26 -18.43 38.91 -38.62
C GLY A 26 -17.52 38.15 -37.67
N ALA A 27 -16.27 37.96 -38.08
CA ALA A 27 -15.20 37.57 -37.17
C ALA A 27 -15.09 38.70 -36.13
N VAL A 28 -15.66 38.49 -34.94
CA VAL A 28 -15.50 39.42 -33.83
C VAL A 28 -14.00 39.49 -33.55
N PRO A 29 -13.33 40.64 -33.74
CA PRO A 29 -11.92 40.75 -33.44
C PRO A 29 -11.78 40.56 -31.94
N VAL A 30 -11.16 39.44 -31.53
CA VAL A 30 -10.84 39.21 -30.11
C VAL A 30 -9.93 40.35 -29.70
N SER A 31 -10.39 41.17 -28.75
CA SER A 31 -9.59 42.28 -28.24
C SER A 31 -8.31 41.69 -27.61
N PRO A 32 -7.14 42.35 -27.77
CA PRO A 32 -5.89 41.88 -27.18
C PRO A 32 -5.98 41.66 -25.65
N ALA A 33 -6.86 42.39 -24.96
CA ALA A 33 -7.14 42.18 -23.53
C ALA A 33 -7.86 40.84 -23.25
N THR A 34 -8.76 40.42 -24.14
CA THR A 34 -9.47 39.13 -24.05
C THR A 34 -8.55 37.96 -24.41
N GLN A 35 -7.67 38.14 -25.40
CA GLN A 35 -6.61 37.16 -25.72
C GLN A 35 -5.68 36.91 -24.54
N ALA A 36 -5.16 37.98 -23.91
CA ALA A 36 -4.28 37.87 -22.75
C ALA A 36 -4.95 37.17 -21.54
N SER A 37 -6.25 37.39 -21.34
CA SER A 37 -7.01 36.74 -20.27
C SER A 37 -7.16 35.24 -20.50
N ILE A 38 -7.36 34.81 -21.75
CA ILE A 38 -7.46 33.39 -22.13
C ILE A 38 -6.10 32.69 -21.98
N GLU A 39 -5.01 33.35 -22.38
CA GLU A 39 -3.64 32.82 -22.23
C GLU A 39 -3.30 32.58 -20.75
N GLN A 40 -3.63 33.56 -19.89
CA GLN A 40 -3.40 33.43 -18.44
C GLN A 40 -4.23 32.28 -17.82
N GLU A 41 -5.48 32.10 -18.24
CA GLU A 41 -6.33 31.00 -17.75
C GLU A 41 -5.77 29.63 -18.18
N GLN A 42 -5.25 29.52 -19.41
CA GLN A 42 -4.60 28.32 -19.93
C GLN A 42 -3.31 27.98 -19.19
N GLU A 43 -2.47 28.99 -18.90
CA GLU A 43 -1.25 28.81 -18.10
C GLU A 43 -1.58 28.29 -16.70
N GLN A 44 -2.58 28.87 -16.04
CA GLN A 44 -3.02 28.43 -14.71
C GLN A 44 -3.53 26.98 -14.72
N GLU A 45 -4.32 26.60 -15.74
CA GLU A 45 -4.84 25.24 -15.86
C GLU A 45 -3.70 24.23 -16.10
N GLN A 46 -2.69 24.61 -16.90
CA GLN A 46 -1.51 23.79 -17.15
C GLN A 46 -0.69 23.61 -15.87
N GLU A 47 -0.43 24.68 -15.12
CA GLU A 47 0.27 24.60 -13.84
C GLU A 47 -0.48 23.69 -12.85
N GLN A 48 -1.80 23.82 -12.78
CA GLN A 48 -2.62 22.99 -11.91
C GLN A 48 -2.55 21.50 -12.31
N ARG A 49 -2.64 21.20 -13.62
CA ARG A 49 -2.46 19.83 -14.12
C ARG A 49 -1.09 19.26 -13.78
N GLN A 50 -0.05 20.07 -13.93
CA GLN A 50 1.32 19.65 -13.61
C GLN A 50 1.50 19.35 -12.12
N ARG A 51 0.98 20.20 -11.23
CA ARG A 51 0.99 19.93 -9.78
C ARG A 51 0.24 18.65 -9.43
N LEU A 52 -0.93 18.41 -10.03
CA LEU A 52 -1.70 17.19 -9.80
C LEU A 52 -0.92 15.94 -10.25
N GLN A 53 -0.25 16.02 -11.40
CA GLN A 53 0.57 14.93 -11.90
C GLN A 53 1.78 14.66 -11.00
N ASP A 54 2.44 15.71 -10.49
CA ASP A 54 3.56 15.57 -9.55
C ASP A 54 3.13 14.90 -8.24
N VAL A 55 1.96 15.26 -7.72
CA VAL A 55 1.38 14.63 -6.52
C VAL A 55 1.07 13.16 -6.77
N GLU A 56 0.47 12.82 -7.91
CA GLU A 56 0.15 11.42 -8.24
C GLU A 56 1.43 10.59 -8.42
N ASN A 57 2.44 11.12 -9.12
CA ASN A 57 3.74 10.48 -9.29
C ASN A 57 4.45 10.25 -7.94
N SER A 58 4.41 11.24 -7.05
CA SER A 58 4.96 11.11 -5.69
C SER A 58 4.25 10.01 -4.90
N LYS A 59 2.92 9.97 -4.97
CA LYS A 59 2.11 8.94 -4.31
C LYS A 59 2.42 7.53 -4.84
N GLN A 60 2.55 7.37 -6.16
CA GLN A 60 2.93 6.10 -6.78
C GLN A 60 4.32 5.66 -6.33
N SER A 61 5.29 6.58 -6.28
CA SER A 61 6.63 6.29 -5.79
C SER A 61 6.61 5.78 -4.34
N VAL A 62 5.84 6.42 -3.45
CA VAL A 62 5.70 5.97 -2.05
C VAL A 62 4.99 4.61 -1.95
N GLN A 63 3.97 4.37 -2.78
CA GLN A 63 3.28 3.07 -2.85
C GLN A 63 4.22 1.95 -3.26
N GLN A 64 5.14 2.21 -4.19
CA GLN A 64 6.14 1.24 -4.63
C GLN A 64 7.16 0.90 -3.53
N LEU A 65 7.28 1.76 -2.50
CA LEU A 65 8.10 1.53 -1.30
C LEU A 65 7.29 0.99 -0.11
N SER A 66 6.00 0.70 -0.26
CA SER A 66 5.11 0.39 0.88
C SER A 66 5.26 -1.01 1.46
N GLU A 67 6.08 -1.89 0.86
CA GLU A 67 6.44 -3.15 1.51
C GLU A 67 7.44 -2.88 2.64
N LEU A 68 6.95 -2.99 3.87
CA LEU A 68 7.79 -2.86 5.05
C LEU A 68 8.73 -4.08 5.11
N PRO A 69 10.05 -3.87 5.28
CA PRO A 69 11.02 -4.95 5.23
C PRO A 69 10.83 -5.88 6.44
N THR A 70 10.40 -7.11 6.18
CA THR A 70 10.35 -8.17 7.21
C THR A 70 11.71 -8.83 7.37
N LEU A 71 11.99 -9.34 8.56
CA LEU A 71 13.17 -10.14 8.83
C LEU A 71 13.14 -11.45 8.02
N PRO A 72 14.21 -11.77 7.26
CA PRO A 72 14.31 -12.98 6.46
C PRO A 72 14.39 -14.22 7.35
N ALA A 73 13.88 -15.36 6.85
CA ALA A 73 13.94 -16.62 7.58
C ALA A 73 15.40 -17.00 7.92
N PRO A 74 15.68 -17.55 9.11
CA PRO A 74 17.02 -18.00 9.47
C PRO A 74 17.49 -19.06 8.47
N GLN A 75 18.74 -18.97 8.03
CA GLN A 75 19.36 -20.05 7.26
C GLN A 75 19.57 -21.23 8.19
N ALA A 76 19.17 -22.44 7.77
CA ALA A 76 19.35 -23.66 8.55
C ALA A 76 20.85 -23.86 8.84
N SER A 77 21.26 -23.59 10.06
CA SER A 77 22.65 -23.76 10.47
C SER A 77 22.83 -25.17 11.03
N ALA A 78 23.81 -25.90 10.48
CA ALA A 78 24.14 -27.26 10.89
C ALA A 78 24.96 -27.27 12.21
N GLN A 79 24.59 -26.47 13.20
CA GLN A 79 25.22 -26.51 14.52
C GLN A 79 24.44 -27.41 15.47
N ALA A 80 25.15 -28.41 15.99
CA ALA A 80 24.63 -29.42 16.88
C ALA A 80 24.06 -28.83 18.20
N GLN A 81 22.74 -28.97 18.35
CA GLN A 81 22.06 -29.71 19.44
C GLN A 81 22.24 -29.23 20.90
N GLN A 82 22.64 -27.99 21.16
CA GLN A 82 22.31 -27.40 22.47
C GLN A 82 20.87 -26.93 22.45
N CYS A 83 20.02 -27.63 23.20
CA CYS A 83 18.64 -27.21 23.43
C CYS A 83 18.40 -26.98 24.92
N PHE A 84 17.46 -26.09 25.18
CA PHE A 84 17.05 -25.70 26.51
C PHE A 84 15.65 -26.25 26.77
N PRO A 85 15.37 -26.85 27.93
CA PRO A 85 14.01 -27.22 28.30
C PRO A 85 13.21 -25.94 28.60
N VAL A 86 12.35 -25.55 27.68
CA VAL A 86 11.47 -24.38 27.82
C VAL A 86 10.06 -24.86 28.11
N ARG A 87 9.48 -24.41 29.22
CA ARG A 87 8.11 -24.78 29.64
C ARG A 87 7.08 -23.74 29.21
N ASN A 88 7.43 -22.46 29.35
CA ASN A 88 6.58 -21.34 29.00
C ASN A 88 7.41 -20.26 28.30
N ILE A 89 6.71 -19.39 27.58
CA ILE A 89 7.24 -18.14 27.06
C ILE A 89 6.27 -17.05 27.50
N THR A 90 6.81 -15.98 28.06
CA THR A 90 6.04 -14.80 28.44
C THR A 90 6.55 -13.59 27.67
N PHE A 91 5.63 -12.85 27.07
CA PHE A 91 5.92 -11.60 26.41
C PHE A 91 5.68 -10.45 27.40
N THR A 92 6.59 -9.49 27.41
CA THR A 92 6.49 -8.29 28.25
C THR A 92 6.64 -7.06 27.37
N GLY A 93 5.94 -5.98 27.73
CA GLY A 93 5.92 -4.74 26.94
C GLY A 93 5.03 -4.80 25.68
N ASN A 94 4.39 -5.94 25.38
CA ASN A 94 3.41 -6.04 24.32
C ASN A 94 2.10 -5.33 24.73
N THR A 95 1.76 -4.27 24.02
CA THR A 95 0.52 -3.49 24.23
C THR A 95 -0.47 -3.65 23.08
N LEU A 96 0.04 -3.92 21.87
CA LEU A 96 -0.77 -4.05 20.66
C LEU A 96 -1.36 -5.44 20.48
N PHE A 97 -0.55 -6.49 20.68
CA PHE A 97 -0.97 -7.88 20.55
C PHE A 97 -1.02 -8.57 21.92
N PRO A 98 -2.11 -9.27 22.26
CA PRO A 98 -2.21 -10.03 23.50
C PRO A 98 -1.25 -11.22 23.51
N GLN A 99 -0.91 -11.70 24.71
CA GLN A 99 0.09 -12.76 24.91
C GLN A 99 -0.27 -14.05 24.16
N GLU A 100 -1.55 -14.38 24.13
CA GLU A 100 -2.13 -15.57 23.51
C GLU A 100 -1.98 -15.53 21.98
N GLN A 101 -2.15 -14.35 21.38
CA GLN A 101 -1.94 -14.18 19.94
C GLN A 101 -0.47 -14.36 19.58
N LEU A 102 0.44 -13.78 20.36
CA LEU A 102 1.88 -13.92 20.11
C LEU A 102 2.37 -15.36 20.30
N LEU A 103 1.83 -16.07 21.31
CA LEU A 103 2.11 -17.50 21.52
C LEU A 103 1.57 -18.37 20.38
N ALA A 104 0.37 -18.07 19.89
CA ALA A 104 -0.21 -18.78 18.75
C ALA A 104 0.60 -18.57 17.47
N LEU A 105 1.04 -17.33 17.22
CA LEU A 105 1.87 -16.96 16.08
C LEU A 105 3.21 -17.68 16.07
N SER A 106 3.87 -17.81 17.24
CA SER A 106 5.16 -18.49 17.33
C SER A 106 5.06 -20.02 17.24
N HIS A 107 3.85 -20.59 17.21
CA HIS A 107 3.60 -22.03 17.29
C HIS A 107 4.34 -22.71 18.46
N PHE A 108 4.48 -21.99 19.58
CA PHE A 108 5.28 -22.47 20.70
C PHE A 108 4.73 -23.78 21.25
N LYS A 109 5.64 -24.71 21.52
CA LYS A 109 5.36 -25.95 22.24
C LYS A 109 6.38 -26.13 23.35
N PRO A 110 5.95 -26.49 24.58
CA PRO A 110 6.88 -26.84 25.64
C PRO A 110 7.80 -27.99 25.20
N GLY A 111 9.08 -27.90 25.53
CA GLY A 111 10.06 -28.93 25.17
C GLY A 111 11.48 -28.41 25.03
N CYS A 112 12.28 -29.22 24.34
CA CYS A 112 13.67 -28.92 23.98
C CYS A 112 13.67 -27.90 22.83
N GLN A 113 14.02 -26.65 23.14
CA GLN A 113 14.10 -25.54 22.19
C GLN A 113 15.55 -25.16 21.96
N GLY A 114 16.01 -25.18 20.71
CA GLY A 114 17.32 -24.68 20.34
C GLY A 114 17.30 -23.17 20.09
N LEU A 115 18.49 -22.62 19.83
CA LEU A 115 18.63 -21.20 19.51
C LEU A 115 17.95 -20.84 18.17
N ALA A 116 17.90 -21.77 17.22
CA ALA A 116 17.24 -21.58 15.94
C ALA A 116 15.73 -21.39 16.11
N GLU A 117 15.08 -22.22 16.92
CA GLU A 117 13.66 -22.12 17.23
C GLU A 117 13.34 -20.82 17.96
N ILE A 118 14.16 -20.45 18.96
CA ILE A 118 14.00 -19.18 19.70
C ILE A 118 14.10 -17.98 18.75
N ASN A 119 15.12 -17.95 17.88
CA ASN A 119 15.29 -16.87 16.90
C ASN A 119 14.12 -16.80 15.91
N GLU A 120 13.55 -17.94 15.52
CA GLU A 120 12.37 -17.96 14.66
C GLU A 120 11.15 -17.37 15.36
N TYR A 121 10.95 -17.64 16.66
CA TYR A 121 9.87 -17.00 17.43
C TYR A 121 10.02 -15.47 17.46
N LEU A 122 11.23 -14.97 17.75
CA LEU A 122 11.51 -13.53 17.75
C LEU A 122 11.29 -12.90 16.37
N ARG A 123 11.65 -13.63 15.30
CA ARG A 123 11.43 -13.20 13.92
C ARG A 123 9.96 -13.06 13.58
N LEU A 124 9.17 -14.11 13.83
CA LEU A 124 7.74 -14.13 13.54
C LEU A 124 7.02 -12.98 14.26
N ILE A 125 7.32 -12.78 15.54
CA ILE A 125 6.73 -11.69 16.33
C ILE A 125 7.15 -10.33 15.80
N THR A 126 8.44 -10.12 15.53
CA THR A 126 8.91 -8.85 14.98
C THR A 126 8.25 -8.56 13.63
N ASN A 127 8.08 -9.58 12.78
CA ASN A 127 7.41 -9.44 11.49
C ASN A 127 5.91 -9.10 11.62
N GLU A 128 5.23 -9.59 12.66
CA GLU A 128 3.84 -9.20 12.96
C GLU A 128 3.74 -7.70 13.29
N TYR A 129 4.69 -7.16 14.09
CA TYR A 129 4.76 -5.72 14.37
C TYR A 129 5.09 -4.91 13.11
N VAL A 130 6.03 -5.38 12.30
CA VAL A 130 6.37 -4.75 11.01
C VAL A 130 5.14 -4.73 10.09
N ALA A 131 4.43 -5.85 9.96
CA ALA A 131 3.22 -5.93 9.13
C ALA A 131 2.11 -4.98 9.62
N ALA A 132 2.05 -4.69 10.92
CA ALA A 132 1.15 -3.71 11.51
C ALA A 132 1.65 -2.26 11.44
N GLY A 133 2.82 -1.99 10.83
CA GLY A 133 3.37 -0.64 10.65
C GLY A 133 4.38 -0.19 11.71
N TYR A 134 4.74 -1.05 12.67
CA TYR A 134 5.61 -0.72 13.81
C TYR A 134 7.07 -1.14 13.55
N VAL A 135 7.73 -0.45 12.62
CA VAL A 135 9.10 -0.80 12.17
C VAL A 135 10.21 -0.60 13.21
N THR A 136 9.97 0.17 14.26
CA THR A 136 10.90 0.38 15.38
C THR A 136 10.65 -0.57 16.56
N SER A 137 9.69 -1.49 16.42
CA SER A 137 9.34 -2.47 17.46
C SER A 137 9.91 -3.83 17.11
N TRP A 138 10.67 -4.42 18.03
CA TRP A 138 11.28 -5.75 17.86
C TRP A 138 11.12 -6.61 19.11
N ALA A 139 11.17 -7.93 18.94
CA ALA A 139 11.23 -8.88 20.05
C ALA A 139 12.69 -9.27 20.32
N TYR A 140 13.06 -9.39 21.60
CA TYR A 140 14.37 -9.88 22.01
C TYR A 140 14.26 -10.72 23.28
N LEU A 141 15.24 -11.61 23.50
CA LEU A 141 15.32 -12.42 24.69
C LEU A 141 15.98 -11.62 25.82
N VAL A 142 15.35 -11.57 26.99
CA VAL A 142 15.95 -11.01 28.20
C VAL A 142 16.67 -12.13 28.97
N PRO A 143 17.90 -11.89 29.48
CA PRO A 143 18.56 -12.84 30.35
C PRO A 143 17.68 -13.20 31.55
N GLN A 144 17.44 -14.49 31.76
CA GLN A 144 16.79 -14.97 32.98
C GLN A 144 17.85 -15.07 34.07
N ASP A 145 17.58 -14.49 35.23
CA ASP A 145 18.49 -14.53 36.38
C ASP A 145 18.58 -15.95 36.95
N CYS A 146 19.43 -16.77 36.34
CA CYS A 146 19.84 -18.06 36.90
C CYS A 146 20.97 -17.79 37.90
N ARG A 147 20.66 -17.52 39.18
CA ARG A 147 21.71 -17.54 40.23
C ARG A 147 22.24 -18.97 40.32
N SER A 148 23.39 -19.18 39.67
CA SER A 148 24.14 -20.42 39.72
C SER A 148 24.57 -20.70 41.16
N GLY A 149 23.83 -21.60 41.80
CA GLY A 149 24.14 -22.17 43.10
C GLY A 149 23.58 -23.58 43.12
N ASN A 150 24.43 -24.54 42.77
CA ASN A 150 24.30 -25.96 43.16
C ASN A 150 22.92 -26.59 42.95
N GLY A 151 22.60 -26.97 41.70
CA GLY A 151 21.59 -27.99 41.42
C GLY A 151 20.12 -27.58 41.58
N GLU A 152 19.83 -26.29 41.74
CA GLU A 152 18.44 -25.81 41.85
C GLU A 152 17.88 -25.47 40.46
N THR A 153 16.73 -26.08 40.14
CA THR A 153 16.01 -25.93 38.88
C THR A 153 15.64 -24.48 38.60
N CYS A 154 15.92 -24.00 37.39
CA CYS A 154 15.43 -22.71 36.89
C CYS A 154 13.90 -22.70 36.95
N GLN A 155 13.34 -21.91 37.86
CA GLN A 155 11.91 -21.70 37.97
C GLN A 155 11.54 -20.50 37.08
N GLY A 156 10.87 -20.79 35.97
CA GLY A 156 10.22 -19.82 35.08
C GLY A 156 8.89 -20.41 34.64
#